data_AF-A0A350JLB9-F1
#
_entry.id   AF-A0A350JLB9-F1
#
_cell.length_a   1.000
_cell.length_b   1.000
_cell.length_c   1.000
_cell.angle_alpha   90.00
_cell.angle_beta   90.00
_cell.angle_gamma   90.00
#
_symmetry.space_group_name_H-M   'P 1'
#
loop_
_entity.id
_entity.type
_entity.pdbx_description
1 polymer ?
#
loop_
_entity_poly.entity_id
_entity_poly.type
_entity_poly.pdbx_seq_one_letter_code
_entity_poly.pdbx_strand_id
1 'polypeptide(L)'
;MLPIMTQFGYQMEWQYLSAGNLQALVEVIPLISGMDQGRFIPSLTLMNGFRHSKTGVEIAFGPTFRVNQVAVGYYDQNNVWRRKSYWAETEMLEDGSVPENPNDVHENIDSKGDYKLSYGFTLAAGKTFKSGHLNVPVNVYVTPNLHGVLFGASFGFNVRTRGRKSEKL
;
A
#
# COMPACT_ATOMS: atom_id res chain seq x y z
N MET A 1 1.57 17.80 6.95
CA MET A 1 0.46 17.27 6.13
C MET A 1 0.68 15.78 5.97
N LEU A 2 -0.34 14.94 6.16
CA LEU A 2 -0.21 13.49 5.93
C LEU A 2 -0.28 13.23 4.41
N PRO A 3 0.70 12.53 3.80
CA PRO A 3 0.64 12.21 2.38
C PRO A 3 -0.46 11.16 2.15
N ILE A 4 -1.47 11.52 1.35
CA ILE A 4 -2.53 10.61 0.90
C ILE A 4 -2.20 10.18 -0.52
N MET A 5 -2.29 8.87 -0.80
CA MET A 5 -2.07 8.30 -2.13
C MET A 5 -3.22 7.39 -2.50
N THR A 6 -3.60 7.43 -3.77
CA THR A 6 -4.57 6.50 -4.35
C THR A 6 -3.89 5.18 -4.72
N GLN A 7 -4.60 4.07 -4.53
CA GLN A 7 -4.13 2.72 -4.85
C GLN A 7 -5.14 2.00 -5.74
N PHE A 8 -4.64 1.25 -6.73
CA PHE A 8 -5.43 0.46 -7.66
C PHE A 8 -4.85 -0.95 -7.73
N GLY A 9 -5.71 -1.97 -7.81
CA GLY A 9 -5.25 -3.33 -8.04
C GLY A 9 -6.36 -4.36 -7.89
N TYR A 10 -5.94 -5.62 -7.77
CA TYR A 10 -6.83 -6.77 -7.71
C TYR A 10 -6.61 -7.53 -6.41
N GLN A 11 -7.68 -8.13 -5.87
CA GLN A 11 -7.62 -9.00 -4.71
C GLN A 11 -8.06 -10.40 -5.13
N MET A 12 -7.16 -11.38 -5.01
CA MET A 12 -7.43 -12.79 -5.23
C MET A 12 -7.54 -13.49 -3.88
N GLU A 13 -8.58 -14.32 -3.70
CA GLU A 13 -8.89 -15.03 -2.46
C GLU A 13 -8.99 -16.53 -2.72
N TRP A 14 -8.23 -17.34 -1.99
CA TRP A 14 -8.36 -18.80 -1.96
C TRP A 14 -8.75 -19.28 -0.58
N GLN A 15 -9.99 -19.74 -0.45
CA GLN A 15 -10.49 -20.31 0.79
C GLN A 15 -9.99 -21.75 0.96
N TYR A 16 -9.33 -22.03 2.09
CA TYR A 16 -8.82 -23.38 2.41
C TYR A 16 -9.51 -24.02 3.61
N LEU A 17 -10.22 -23.23 4.43
CA LEU A 17 -11.01 -23.72 5.55
C LEU A 17 -12.41 -23.09 5.55
N SER A 18 -13.41 -23.93 5.74
CA SER A 18 -14.80 -23.51 5.97
C SER A 18 -15.39 -24.38 7.07
N ALA A 19 -15.47 -23.85 8.29
CA ALA A 19 -15.96 -24.56 9.46
C ALA A 19 -17.11 -23.78 10.09
N GLY A 20 -18.34 -24.13 9.71
CA GLY A 20 -19.55 -23.46 10.18
C GLY A 20 -19.56 -21.97 9.83
N ASN A 21 -19.41 -21.11 10.85
CA ASN A 21 -19.39 -19.66 10.68
C ASN A 21 -17.97 -19.08 10.49
N LEU A 22 -16.92 -19.90 10.62
CA LEU A 22 -15.53 -19.45 10.50
C LEU A 22 -14.95 -19.92 9.16
N GLN A 23 -14.30 -19.01 8.47
CA GLN A 23 -13.63 -19.26 7.20
C GLN A 23 -12.19 -18.79 7.30
N ALA A 24 -11.26 -19.57 6.75
CA ALA A 24 -9.87 -19.15 6.59
C ALA A 24 -9.46 -19.23 5.13
N LEU A 25 -8.66 -18.25 4.72
CA LEU A 25 -8.37 -17.95 3.34
C LEU A 25 -6.96 -17.36 3.20
N VAL A 26 -6.38 -17.53 2.02
CA VAL A 26 -5.14 -16.85 1.61
C VAL A 26 -5.51 -15.79 0.59
N GLU A 27 -4.97 -14.59 0.74
CA GLU A 27 -5.18 -13.47 -0.16
C GLU A 27 -3.87 -13.04 -0.81
N VAL A 28 -3.97 -12.67 -2.09
CA VAL A 28 -2.88 -12.10 -2.86
C VAL A 28 -3.37 -10.82 -3.51
N ILE A 29 -2.71 -9.71 -3.15
CA ILE A 29 -3.14 -8.35 -3.51
C ILE A 29 -1.98 -7.62 -4.22
N PRO A 30 -1.87 -7.76 -5.55
CA PRO A 30 -1.04 -6.87 -6.36
C PRO A 30 -1.70 -5.48 -6.46
N LEU A 31 -0.96 -4.44 -6.13
CA LEU A 31 -1.40 -3.04 -6.17
C LEU A 31 -0.39 -2.15 -6.88
N ILE A 32 -0.88 -1.11 -7.53
CA ILE A 32 -0.12 0.02 -8.04
C ILE A 32 -0.62 1.29 -7.33
N SER A 33 0.30 2.05 -6.74
CA SER A 33 0.00 3.25 -5.96
C SER A 33 0.71 4.49 -6.50
N GLY A 34 0.23 5.68 -6.14
CA GLY A 34 0.93 6.95 -6.36
C GLY A 34 0.76 7.58 -7.74
N MET A 35 -0.13 7.02 -8.58
CA MET A 35 -0.39 7.54 -9.94
C MET A 35 -0.96 8.97 -9.91
N ASP A 36 -1.72 9.31 -8.87
CA ASP A 36 -2.23 10.65 -8.58
C ASP A 36 -1.13 11.69 -8.32
N GLN A 37 0.09 11.23 -7.99
CA GLN A 37 1.27 12.06 -7.75
C GLN A 37 2.34 11.88 -8.85
N GLY A 38 1.99 11.28 -9.98
CA GLY A 38 2.92 10.99 -11.08
C GLY A 38 3.97 9.93 -10.72
N ARG A 39 3.67 9.05 -9.75
CA ARG A 39 4.54 7.96 -9.29
C ARG A 39 3.96 6.61 -9.71
N PHE A 40 4.86 5.64 -9.93
CA PHE A 40 4.50 4.25 -10.17
C PHE A 40 5.12 3.38 -9.08
N ILE A 41 4.34 3.07 -8.04
CA ILE A 41 4.79 2.31 -6.87
C ILE A 41 4.06 0.96 -6.88
N PRO A 42 4.62 -0.09 -7.51
CA PRO A 42 4.04 -1.42 -7.47
C PRO A 42 4.29 -2.08 -6.11
N SER A 43 3.32 -2.86 -5.66
CA SER A 43 3.40 -3.63 -4.43
C SER A 43 2.62 -4.93 -4.52
N LEU A 44 3.05 -5.90 -3.72
CA LEU A 44 2.42 -7.21 -3.59
C LEU A 44 2.23 -7.50 -2.12
N THR A 45 0.99 -7.74 -1.70
CA THR A 45 0.68 -8.16 -0.33
C THR A 45 0.15 -9.58 -0.35
N LEU A 46 0.70 -10.42 0.51
CA LEU A 46 0.25 -11.80 0.73
C LEU A 46 -0.34 -11.85 2.14
N MET A 47 -1.57 -12.33 2.31
CA MET A 47 -2.20 -12.39 3.62
C MET A 47 -2.79 -13.75 3.91
N ASN A 48 -2.80 -14.12 5.18
CA ASN A 48 -3.68 -15.14 5.71
C ASN A 48 -4.84 -14.42 6.42
N GLY A 49 -6.06 -14.75 6.04
CA GLY A 49 -7.28 -14.10 6.52
C GLY A 49 -8.20 -15.07 7.23
N PHE A 50 -8.94 -14.53 8.21
CA PHE A 50 -10.01 -15.21 8.92
C PHE A 50 -11.28 -14.36 8.84
N ARG A 51 -12.38 -14.97 8.42
CA ARG A 51 -13.69 -14.32 8.26
C ARG A 51 -14.74 -15.06 9.08
N HIS A 52 -15.54 -14.32 9.85
CA HIS A 52 -16.69 -14.87 10.56
C HIS A 52 -18.01 -14.51 9.85
N SER A 53 -18.56 -15.44 9.09
CA SER A 53 -19.64 -15.23 8.11
C SER A 53 -20.94 -14.69 8.70
N LYS A 54 -21.23 -14.96 9.99
CA LYS A 54 -22.43 -14.46 10.69
C LYS A 54 -22.29 -12.99 11.11
N THR A 55 -21.17 -12.63 11.72
CA THR A 55 -20.90 -11.29 12.24
C THR A 55 -20.33 -10.34 11.19
N GLY A 56 -19.77 -10.88 10.11
CA GLY A 56 -19.08 -10.14 9.06
C GLY A 56 -17.71 -9.59 9.47
N VAL A 57 -17.18 -9.95 10.63
CA VAL A 57 -15.84 -9.54 11.10
C VAL A 57 -14.76 -10.33 10.38
N GLU A 58 -13.70 -9.62 9.99
CA GLU A 58 -12.56 -10.13 9.23
C GLU A 58 -11.27 -9.64 9.86
N ILE A 59 -10.26 -10.50 9.90
CA ILE A 59 -8.88 -10.13 10.23
C ILE A 59 -7.96 -10.78 9.20
N ALA A 60 -6.89 -10.09 8.82
CA ALA A 60 -5.89 -10.65 7.93
C ALA A 60 -4.50 -10.13 8.28
N PHE A 61 -3.47 -10.92 8.01
CA PHE A 61 -2.10 -10.50 8.23
C PHE A 61 -1.15 -11.18 7.26
N GLY A 62 -0.04 -10.52 6.95
CA GLY A 62 1.04 -11.13 6.18
C GLY A 62 2.02 -10.13 5.58
N PRO A 63 3.03 -10.63 4.86
CA PRO A 63 4.08 -9.79 4.30
C PRO A 63 3.58 -8.92 3.14
N THR A 64 4.12 -7.71 3.06
CA THR A 64 3.94 -6.78 1.94
C THR A 64 5.29 -6.41 1.37
N PHE A 65 5.41 -6.46 0.05
CA PHE A 65 6.58 -6.06 -0.71
C PHE A 65 6.21 -4.85 -1.56
N ARG A 66 7.06 -3.83 -1.60
CA ARG A 66 6.82 -2.58 -2.34
C ARG A 66 8.10 -2.11 -3.00
N VAL A 67 8.02 -1.73 -4.27
CA VAL A 67 9.14 -1.13 -4.98
C VAL A 67 8.96 0.39 -4.94
N ASN A 68 9.85 1.08 -4.23
CA ASN A 68 9.85 2.53 -4.14
C ASN A 68 10.95 3.11 -5.02
N GLN A 69 10.70 4.25 -5.66
CA GLN A 69 11.77 5.06 -6.22
C GLN A 69 12.30 5.99 -5.15
N VAL A 70 13.57 5.87 -4.80
CA VAL A 70 14.21 6.68 -3.76
C VAL A 70 15.47 7.33 -4.29
N ALA A 71 15.70 8.58 -3.91
CA ALA A 71 16.94 9.28 -4.17
C ALA A 71 17.63 9.62 -2.84
N VAL A 72 18.96 9.58 -2.88
CA VAL A 72 19.81 10.09 -1.82
C VAL A 72 19.98 11.59 -2.02
N GLY A 73 19.75 12.39 -1.00
CA GLY A 73 19.73 13.84 -1.10
C GLY A 73 19.75 14.53 0.26
N TYR A 74 19.65 15.84 0.24
CA TYR A 74 19.72 16.69 1.42
C TYR A 74 18.70 17.81 1.30
N TYR A 75 18.34 18.42 2.43
CA TYR A 75 17.59 19.66 2.44
C TYR A 75 18.59 20.83 2.50
N ASP A 76 18.44 21.79 1.60
CA ASP A 76 19.25 23.01 1.63
C ASP A 76 18.78 23.97 2.76
N GLN A 77 19.48 25.10 2.93
CA GLN A 77 19.16 26.10 3.95
C GLN A 77 17.73 26.68 3.81
N ASN A 78 17.11 26.56 2.64
CA ASN A 78 15.73 26.98 2.37
C ASN A 78 14.73 25.83 2.52
N ASN A 79 15.16 24.69 3.09
CA ASN A 79 14.37 23.48 3.28
C ASN A 79 13.85 22.87 1.97
N VAL A 80 14.59 23.05 0.86
CA VAL A 80 14.26 22.45 -0.44
C VAL A 80 15.03 21.14 -0.60
N TRP A 81 14.32 20.08 -0.98
CA TRP A 81 14.92 18.78 -1.28
C TRP A 81 15.81 18.87 -2.53
N ARG A 82 17.09 18.50 -2.39
CA ARG A 82 18.08 18.42 -3.47
C ARG A 82 18.71 17.02 -3.47
N ARG A 83 18.89 16.45 -4.66
CA ARG A 83 19.60 15.16 -4.80
C ARG A 83 21.09 15.36 -4.54
N LYS A 84 21.78 14.30 -4.08
CA LYS A 84 23.23 14.34 -3.83
C LYS A 84 24.04 14.78 -5.07
N SER A 85 23.58 14.43 -6.27
CA SER A 85 24.22 14.85 -7.52
C SER A 85 24.19 16.37 -7.74
N TYR A 86 23.15 17.05 -7.25
CA TYR A 86 23.02 18.51 -7.40
C TYR A 86 24.18 19.24 -6.71
N TRP A 87 24.58 18.79 -5.52
CA TRP A 87 25.74 19.34 -4.81
C TRP A 87 27.03 19.16 -5.61
N ALA A 88 27.24 17.96 -6.15
CA ALA A 88 28.42 17.67 -6.95
C ALA A 88 28.49 18.48 -8.25
N GLU A 89 27.34 18.86 -8.80
CA GLU A 89 27.26 19.68 -10.02
C GLU A 89 27.44 21.18 -9.72
N THR A 90 26.93 21.69 -8.59
CA THR A 90 26.95 23.13 -8.28
C THR A 90 28.17 23.60 -7.53
N GLU A 91 28.76 22.75 -6.70
CA GLU A 91 29.90 23.09 -5.84
C GLU A 91 31.25 22.58 -6.39
N MET A 92 31.25 22.05 -7.61
CA MET A 92 32.49 21.61 -8.27
C MET A 92 33.41 22.81 -8.48
N LEU A 93 34.61 22.71 -7.91
CA LEU A 93 35.66 23.72 -8.05
C LEU A 93 36.29 23.64 -9.44
N GLU A 94 36.99 24.70 -9.86
CA GLU A 94 37.66 24.76 -11.17
C GLU A 94 38.71 23.65 -11.35
N ASP A 95 39.27 23.12 -10.25
CA ASP A 95 40.21 21.99 -10.25
C ASP A 95 39.51 20.61 -10.37
N GLY A 96 38.19 20.60 -10.43
CA GLY A 96 37.34 19.43 -10.53
C GLY A 96 37.10 18.69 -9.21
N SER A 97 37.59 19.20 -8.09
CA SER A 97 37.25 18.68 -6.76
C SER A 97 35.87 19.16 -6.30
N VAL A 98 35.19 18.35 -5.50
CA VAL A 98 33.88 18.68 -4.92
C VAL A 98 34.04 18.74 -3.40
N PRO A 99 33.72 19.86 -2.74
CA PRO A 99 33.77 19.97 -1.30
C PRO A 99 32.75 19.03 -0.65
N GLU A 100 33.03 18.59 0.58
CA GLU A 100 32.10 17.77 1.33
C GLU A 100 30.78 18.52 1.57
N ASN A 101 29.65 17.83 1.40
CA ASN A 101 28.34 18.44 1.63
C ASN A 101 28.12 18.61 3.14
N PRO A 102 27.91 19.84 3.64
CA PRO A 102 27.71 20.09 5.06
C PRO A 102 26.30 19.73 5.55
N ASN A 103 25.37 19.42 4.65
CA ASN A 103 23.99 19.07 4.99
C ASN A 103 23.83 17.57 5.23
N ASP A 104 22.94 17.22 6.16
CA ASP A 104 22.61 15.83 6.45
C ASP A 104 21.96 15.16 5.22
N VAL A 105 22.53 14.04 4.84
CA VAL A 105 22.08 13.26 3.69
C VAL A 105 21.09 12.20 4.14
N HIS A 106 19.91 12.22 3.53
CA HIS A 106 18.83 11.28 3.81
C HIS A 106 18.39 10.57 2.51
N GLU A 107 17.69 9.45 2.66
CA GLU A 107 16.98 8.80 1.55
C GLU A 107 15.52 9.23 1.57
N ASN A 108 15.02 9.76 0.44
CA ASN A 108 13.62 10.13 0.30
C ASN A 108 13.02 9.60 -0.99
N ILE A 109 11.68 9.47 -0.99
CA ILE A 109 10.91 9.01 -2.14
C ILE A 109 10.94 10.08 -3.25
N ASP A 110 11.57 9.76 -4.38
CA ASP A 110 11.85 10.68 -5.49
C ASP A 110 11.63 9.95 -6.83
N SER A 111 10.85 10.54 -7.74
CA SER A 111 10.50 9.92 -9.03
C SER A 111 11.70 9.77 -9.97
N LYS A 112 12.78 10.52 -9.72
CA LYS A 112 14.06 10.44 -10.45
C LYS A 112 15.13 9.64 -9.70
N GLY A 113 14.72 8.91 -8.65
CA GLY A 113 15.59 8.03 -7.88
C GLY A 113 15.66 6.61 -8.44
N ASP A 114 16.42 5.77 -7.74
CA ASP A 114 16.58 4.35 -8.07
C ASP A 114 15.46 3.51 -7.43
N TYR A 115 15.11 2.41 -8.09
CA TYR A 115 14.14 1.45 -7.54
C TYR A 115 14.76 0.65 -6.39
N LYS A 116 14.18 0.75 -5.21
CA LYS A 116 14.51 -0.07 -4.04
C LYS A 116 13.32 -0.94 -3.62
N LEU A 117 13.61 -2.20 -3.35
CA LEU A 117 12.66 -3.11 -2.73
C LEU A 117 12.57 -2.81 -1.23
N SER A 118 11.35 -2.63 -0.76
CA SER A 118 11.00 -2.51 0.66
C SER A 118 10.01 -3.61 1.03
N TYR A 119 10.05 -4.04 2.29
CA TYR A 119 9.15 -5.03 2.82
C TYR A 119 8.59 -4.58 4.17
N GLY A 120 7.44 -5.11 4.54
CA GLY A 120 6.76 -4.85 5.79
C GLY A 120 5.77 -5.96 6.12
N PHE A 121 5.10 -5.84 7.25
CA PHE A 121 4.09 -6.81 7.68
C PHE A 121 2.76 -6.11 7.87
N THR A 122 1.78 -6.44 7.03
CA THR A 122 0.46 -5.81 7.07
C THR A 122 -0.43 -6.52 8.07
N LEU A 123 -1.13 -5.73 8.88
CA LEU A 123 -2.23 -6.16 9.72
C LEU A 123 -3.49 -5.47 9.22
N ALA A 124 -4.54 -6.24 8.94
CA ALA A 124 -5.82 -5.74 8.47
C ALA A 124 -6.95 -6.25 9.34
N ALA A 125 -7.96 -5.41 9.53
CA ALA A 125 -9.21 -5.76 10.18
C ALA A 125 -10.37 -5.14 9.40
N GLY A 126 -11.49 -5.86 9.35
CA GLY A 126 -12.62 -5.46 8.54
C GLY A 126 -13.96 -5.88 9.13
N LYS A 127 -15.00 -5.20 8.67
CA LYS A 127 -16.38 -5.57 8.94
C LYS A 127 -17.24 -5.38 7.71
N THR A 128 -17.95 -6.44 7.33
CA THR A 128 -18.99 -6.38 6.32
C THR A 128 -20.34 -6.10 6.96
N PHE A 129 -20.89 -4.91 6.68
CA PHE A 129 -22.23 -4.53 7.09
C PHE A 129 -23.25 -5.09 6.09
N LYS A 130 -24.26 -5.83 6.60
CA LYS A 130 -25.32 -6.42 5.78
C LYS A 130 -26.62 -5.65 6.00
N SER A 131 -27.21 -5.11 4.94
CA SER A 131 -28.51 -4.43 4.95
C SER A 131 -29.39 -4.99 3.84
N GLY A 132 -30.26 -5.95 4.18
CA GLY A 132 -31.10 -6.67 3.22
C GLY A 132 -30.27 -7.39 2.15
N HIS A 133 -30.29 -6.85 0.92
CA HIS A 133 -29.55 -7.39 -0.24
C HIS A 133 -28.18 -6.74 -0.45
N LEU A 134 -27.83 -5.73 0.35
CA LEU A 134 -26.59 -4.98 0.24
C LEU A 134 -25.57 -5.47 1.27
N ASN A 135 -24.36 -5.75 0.81
CA ASN A 135 -23.20 -5.99 1.65
C ASN A 135 -22.19 -4.85 1.44
N VAL A 136 -21.76 -4.20 2.52
CA VAL A 136 -20.77 -3.11 2.50
C VAL A 136 -19.56 -3.53 3.36
N PRO A 137 -18.51 -4.12 2.76
CA PRO A 137 -17.25 -4.35 3.45
C PRO A 137 -16.55 -3.01 3.73
N VAL A 138 -16.08 -2.83 4.96
CA VAL A 138 -15.20 -1.74 5.38
C VAL A 138 -13.98 -2.35 6.06
N ASN A 139 -12.80 -2.06 5.53
CA ASN A 139 -11.53 -2.58 6.01
C ASN A 139 -10.58 -1.44 6.37
N VAL A 140 -9.74 -1.68 7.37
CA VAL A 140 -8.61 -0.83 7.75
C VAL A 140 -7.37 -1.70 7.85
N TYR A 141 -6.22 -1.14 7.51
CA TYR A 141 -4.95 -1.85 7.60
C TYR A 141 -3.82 -0.91 8.01
N VAL A 142 -2.78 -1.53 8.59
CA VAL A 142 -1.53 -0.89 8.96
C VAL A 142 -0.37 -1.72 8.46
N THR A 143 0.62 -1.06 7.86
CA THR A 143 1.85 -1.68 7.37
C THR A 143 3.04 -0.86 7.86
N PRO A 144 3.65 -1.20 9.00
CA PRO A 144 4.94 -0.65 9.38
C PRO A 144 6.02 -1.13 8.40
N ASN A 145 6.95 -0.23 8.07
CA ASN A 145 8.14 -0.50 7.26
C ASN A 145 9.35 0.23 7.87
N LEU A 146 10.54 0.03 7.29
CA LEU A 146 11.79 0.63 7.76
C LEU A 146 11.79 2.18 7.80
N HIS A 147 10.94 2.82 7.01
CA HIS A 147 10.93 4.27 6.80
C HIS A 147 9.64 4.94 7.30
N GLY A 148 8.75 4.21 7.98
CA GLY A 148 7.51 4.74 8.52
C GLY A 148 6.37 3.73 8.59
N VAL A 149 5.17 4.24 8.86
CA VAL A 149 3.95 3.45 9.01
C VAL A 149 2.93 3.88 7.95
N LEU A 150 2.46 2.92 7.16
CA LEU A 150 1.35 3.14 6.24
C LEU A 150 0.04 2.77 6.94
N PHE A 151 -0.92 3.70 6.93
CA PHE A 151 -2.30 3.41 7.28
C PHE A 151 -3.15 3.44 6.01
N GLY A 152 -4.11 2.53 5.91
CA GLY A 152 -5.07 2.56 4.83
C GLY A 152 -6.44 2.10 5.26
N ALA A 153 -7.43 2.54 4.50
CA ALA A 153 -8.81 2.12 4.65
C ALA A 153 -9.39 1.85 3.26
N SER A 154 -10.30 0.89 3.18
CA SER A 154 -11.03 0.58 1.95
C SER A 154 -12.48 0.27 2.28
N PHE A 155 -13.38 0.60 1.38
CA PHE A 155 -14.77 0.16 1.45
C PHE A 155 -15.25 -0.25 0.06
N GLY A 156 -16.29 -1.07 0.02
CA GLY A 156 -16.92 -1.50 -1.24
C GLY A 156 -18.40 -1.80 -1.04
N PHE A 157 -19.06 -2.27 -2.09
CA PHE A 157 -20.44 -2.73 -1.99
C PHE A 157 -20.72 -3.90 -2.94
N ASN A 158 -21.61 -4.79 -2.53
CA ASN A 158 -22.13 -5.88 -3.35
C ASN A 158 -23.65 -5.99 -3.16
N VAL A 159 -24.42 -6.06 -4.24
CA VAL A 159 -25.88 -6.22 -4.24
C VAL A 159 -26.26 -7.62 -4.72
N ARG A 160 -26.97 -8.38 -3.90
CA ARG A 160 -27.45 -9.72 -4.25
C ARG A 160 -28.91 -9.71 -4.69
N THR A 161 -29.16 -9.73 -5.99
CA THR A 161 -30.53 -9.81 -6.56
C THR A 161 -31.14 -11.20 -6.31
N ARG A 162 -32.44 -11.26 -5.96
CA ARG A 162 -33.20 -12.52 -5.95
C ARG A 162 -33.26 -13.09 -7.37
N GLY A 163 -32.74 -14.29 -7.60
CA GLY A 163 -32.94 -14.99 -8.87
C GLY A 163 -34.43 -15.21 -9.13
N ARG A 164 -34.93 -14.82 -10.32
CA ARG A 164 -36.26 -15.23 -10.79
C ARG A 164 -36.31 -16.76 -10.75
N LYS A 165 -37.30 -17.32 -10.04
CA LYS A 165 -37.65 -18.74 -10.23
C LYS A 165 -37.94 -18.91 -11.72
N SER A 166 -37.18 -19.79 -12.39
CA SER A 166 -37.58 -20.29 -13.69
C SER A 166 -38.82 -21.15 -13.44
N GLU A 167 -39.99 -20.60 -13.77
CA GLU A 167 -41.17 -21.42 -14.01
C GLU A 167 -40.85 -22.26 -15.25
N LYS A 168 -40.65 -23.57 -15.03
CA LYS A 168 -40.73 -24.55 -16.11
C LYS A 168 -42.21 -24.70 -16.44
N LEU A 169 -42.59 -24.31 -17.65
CA LEU A 169 -43.80 -24.76 -18.33
C LEU A 169 -43.42 -25.95 -19.22
#